data_AF-A0A497L0G2-F1
#
_entry.id   AF-A0A497L0G2-F1
#
_cell.length_a   1.000
_cell.length_b   1.000
_cell.length_c   1.000
_cell.angle_alpha   90.00
_cell.angle_beta   90.00
_cell.angle_gamma   90.00
#
_symmetry.space_group_name_H-M   'P 1'
#
loop_
_entity.id
_entity.type
_entity.pdbx_description
1 polymer ?
#
loop_
_entity_poly.entity_id
_entity_poly.type
_entity_poly.pdbx_seq_one_letter_code
_entity_poly.pdbx_strand_id
1 'polypeptide(L)'
;MTEQKIEWKTLRGRKLDEEAIKKYQEGRAVWAWRVFKPIVDEEACRRCWLCVDYCPEGVIEKGEKAAEINYLLCKGCGVCAEECPVEAIKMERER
;
A
#
# COMPACT_ATOMS: atom_id res chain seq x y z
N MET A 1 -0.85 28.91 -8.13
CA MET A 1 -1.00 27.52 -7.67
C MET A 1 -0.69 27.53 -6.18
N THR A 2 -1.71 27.50 -5.33
CA THR A 2 -1.53 27.67 -3.88
C THR A 2 -0.94 26.39 -3.28
N GLU A 3 0.25 26.48 -2.69
CA GLU A 3 0.79 25.43 -1.82
C GLU A 3 -0.21 25.17 -0.68
N GLN A 4 -0.91 24.03 -0.75
CA GLN A 4 -1.70 23.58 0.38
C GLN A 4 -0.73 23.10 1.46
N LYS A 5 -0.72 23.79 2.61
CA LYS A 5 -0.04 23.31 3.82
C LYS A 5 -0.76 22.04 4.29
N ILE A 6 -0.12 20.90 4.13
CA ILE A 6 -0.62 19.63 4.65
C ILE A 6 -0.43 19.62 6.17
N GLU A 7 -1.53 19.54 6.92
CA GLU A 7 -1.50 19.35 8.37
C GLU A 7 -1.37 17.86 8.70
N TRP A 8 -0.28 17.48 9.35
CA TRP A 8 0.02 16.10 9.72
C TRP A 8 -0.36 15.83 11.18
N LYS A 9 -1.17 14.80 11.45
CA LYS A 9 -1.43 14.34 12.83
C LYS A 9 -0.90 12.93 13.02
N THR A 10 -0.62 12.57 14.26
CA THR A 10 -0.07 11.25 14.60
C THR A 10 -1.18 10.31 15.06
N LEU A 11 -1.29 9.15 14.43
CA LEU A 11 -2.21 8.10 14.82
C LEU A 11 -1.46 6.77 14.84
N ARG A 12 -1.52 6.04 15.97
CA ARG A 12 -0.80 4.77 16.19
C ARG A 12 0.65 4.78 15.67
N GLY A 13 1.37 5.88 15.94
CA GLY A 13 2.78 6.04 15.56
C GLY A 13 3.06 6.51 14.12
N ARG A 14 2.04 6.73 13.29
CA ARG A 14 2.21 7.25 11.92
C ARG A 14 1.75 8.69 11.79
N LYS A 15 2.50 9.48 11.03
CA LYS A 15 2.06 10.79 10.53
C LYS A 15 1.11 10.58 9.36
N LEU A 16 -0.12 11.06 9.50
CA LEU A 16 -1.18 10.96 8.51
C LEU A 16 -1.73 12.36 8.24
N ASP A 17 -2.11 12.60 6.99
CA ASP A 17 -2.92 13.77 6.65
C ASP A 17 -4.35 13.62 7.18
N GLU A 18 -5.12 14.70 7.08
CA GLU A 18 -6.51 14.73 7.57
C GLU A 18 -7.42 13.74 6.83
N GLU A 19 -7.16 13.47 5.55
CA GLU A 19 -7.97 12.55 4.75
C GLU A 19 -7.78 11.11 5.21
N ALA A 20 -6.54 10.69 5.45
CA ALA A 20 -6.20 9.38 5.97
C ALA A 20 -6.77 9.16 7.39
N ILE A 21 -6.78 10.20 8.23
CA ILE A 21 -7.39 10.14 9.57
C ILE A 21 -8.90 9.98 9.48
N LYS A 22 -9.55 10.76 8.62
CA LYS A 22 -10.99 10.62 8.38
C LYS A 22 -11.35 9.22 7.90
N LYS A 23 -10.61 8.69 6.91
CA LYS A 23 -10.77 7.30 6.42
C LYS A 23 -10.60 6.27 7.54
N TYR A 24 -9.66 6.47 8.46
CA TYR A 24 -9.47 5.59 9.61
C TYR A 24 -10.64 5.67 10.60
N GLN A 25 -11.07 6.87 10.98
CA GLN A 25 -12.16 7.08 11.94
C GLN A 25 -13.49 6.51 11.44
N GLU A 26 -13.72 6.50 10.13
CA GLU A 26 -14.89 5.91 9.50
C GLU A 26 -14.75 4.38 9.25
N GLY A 27 -13.69 3.75 9.76
CA GLY A 27 -13.46 2.30 9.65
C GLY A 27 -13.03 1.83 8.26
N ARG A 28 -12.72 2.76 7.35
CA ARG A 28 -12.34 2.45 5.97
C ARG A 28 -10.85 2.16 5.82
N ALA A 29 -10.00 2.61 6.74
CA ALA A 29 -8.55 2.35 6.69
C ALA A 29 -8.14 1.22 7.65
N VAL A 30 -7.34 0.27 7.16
CA VAL A 30 -6.92 -0.94 7.89
C VAL A 30 -5.41 -1.07 8.05
N TRP A 31 -4.65 -0.05 7.66
CA TRP A 31 -3.19 -0.05 7.67
C TRP A 31 -2.58 -0.45 9.02
N ALA A 32 -3.25 -0.15 10.13
CA ALA A 32 -2.78 -0.43 11.48
C ALA A 32 -2.90 -1.91 11.89
N TRP A 33 -3.45 -2.77 11.04
CA TRP A 33 -3.60 -4.20 11.32
C TRP A 33 -2.41 -5.02 10.82
N ARG A 34 -1.58 -4.44 9.96
CA ARG A 34 -0.48 -5.16 9.31
C ARG A 34 0.69 -5.36 10.25
N VAL A 35 1.22 -6.57 10.26
CA VAL A 35 2.57 -6.87 10.79
C VAL A 35 3.62 -6.76 9.70
N PHE A 36 3.27 -7.09 8.46
CA PHE A 36 4.13 -6.99 7.29
C PHE A 36 3.42 -6.22 6.17
N LYS A 37 4.19 -5.56 5.31
CA LYS A 37 3.72 -4.89 4.09
C LYS A 37 4.50 -5.40 2.87
N PRO A 38 3.85 -5.51 1.70
CA PRO A 38 4.57 -5.72 0.45
C PRO A 38 5.38 -4.47 0.09
N ILE A 39 6.58 -4.64 -0.43
CA ILE A 39 7.44 -3.60 -1.03
C ILE A 39 7.73 -4.04 -2.46
N VAL A 40 7.45 -3.16 -3.41
CA VAL A 40 7.66 -3.41 -4.84
C VAL A 40 9.02 -2.88 -5.25
N ASP A 41 9.83 -3.73 -5.86
CA ASP A 41 11.05 -3.36 -6.58
C ASP A 41 10.65 -2.89 -7.99
N GLU A 42 10.77 -1.59 -8.24
CA GLU A 42 10.40 -0.98 -9.52
C GLU A 42 11.27 -1.46 -10.68
N GLU A 43 12.54 -1.78 -10.43
CA GLU A 43 13.49 -2.19 -11.48
C GLU A 43 13.27 -3.65 -11.88
N ALA A 44 12.91 -4.51 -10.92
CA ALA A 44 12.59 -5.91 -11.18
C ALA A 44 11.17 -6.11 -11.76
N CYS A 45 10.24 -5.19 -11.50
CA CYS A 45 8.85 -5.32 -11.91
C CYS A 45 8.69 -5.36 -13.44
N ARG A 46 8.12 -6.45 -13.96
CA ARG A 46 7.83 -6.59 -15.40
C ARG A 46 6.46 -6.12 -15.85
N ARG A 47 5.68 -5.49 -14.94
CA ARG A 47 4.36 -4.93 -15.27
C ARG A 47 3.40 -5.97 -15.90
N CYS A 48 3.45 -7.21 -15.40
CA CYS A 48 2.54 -8.28 -15.84
C CYS A 48 1.15 -8.19 -15.18
N TRP A 49 1.04 -7.44 -14.07
CA TRP A 49 -0.19 -7.13 -13.36
C TRP A 49 -0.92 -8.30 -12.69
N LEU A 50 -0.32 -9.48 -12.60
CA LEU A 50 -0.90 -10.59 -11.82
C LEU A 50 -1.17 -10.20 -10.36
N CYS A 51 -0.28 -9.43 -9.74
CA CYS A 51 -0.50 -8.93 -8.38
C CYS A 51 -1.74 -8.03 -8.25
N VAL A 52 -2.12 -7.32 -9.31
CA VAL A 52 -3.36 -6.52 -9.36
C VAL A 52 -4.57 -7.46 -9.39
N ASP A 53 -4.55 -8.43 -10.29
CA ASP A 53 -5.67 -9.36 -10.50
C ASP A 53 -5.91 -10.28 -9.29
N TYR A 54 -4.84 -10.71 -8.62
CA TYR A 54 -4.92 -11.60 -7.47
C TYR A 54 -5.08 -10.88 -6.12
N CYS A 55 -5.05 -9.55 -6.08
CA CYS A 55 -5.20 -8.83 -4.82
C CYS A 55 -6.63 -9.03 -4.27
N PRO A 56 -6.82 -9.74 -3.13
CA PRO A 56 -8.16 -10.00 -2.60
C PRO A 56 -8.86 -8.72 -2.11
N GLU A 57 -8.09 -7.67 -1.82
CA GLU A 57 -8.61 -6.38 -1.37
C GLU A 57 -8.82 -5.39 -2.53
N GLY A 58 -8.31 -5.68 -3.74
CA GLY A 58 -8.38 -4.76 -4.87
C GLY A 58 -7.65 -3.42 -4.64
N VAL A 59 -6.56 -3.42 -3.87
CA VAL A 59 -5.85 -2.19 -3.43
C VAL A 59 -4.57 -1.90 -4.22
N ILE A 60 -4.33 -2.65 -5.30
CA ILE A 60 -3.13 -2.52 -6.12
C ILE A 60 -3.55 -1.98 -7.49
N GLU A 61 -2.89 -0.94 -7.95
CA GLU A 61 -3.16 -0.27 -9.22
C GLU A 61 -1.98 -0.43 -10.20
N LYS A 62 -2.28 -0.29 -11.50
CA LYS A 62 -1.28 -0.32 -12.57
C LYS A 62 -0.57 1.03 -12.63
N GLY A 63 0.51 1.17 -11.87
CA GLY A 63 1.35 2.36 -11.88
C GLY A 63 2.17 2.51 -13.17
N GLU A 64 2.80 3.67 -13.33
CA GLU A 64 3.59 4.00 -14.53
C GLU A 64 4.84 3.10 -14.64
N LYS A 65 5.54 2.91 -13.52
CA LYS A 65 6.79 2.15 -13.45
C LYS A 65 6.59 0.73 -12.94
N ALA A 66 5.77 0.57 -11.92
CA ALA A 66 5.51 -0.71 -11.25
C ALA A 66 4.10 -0.74 -10.66
N ALA A 67 3.75 -1.82 -9.97
CA ALA A 67 2.49 -1.90 -9.26
C ALA A 67 2.47 -0.92 -8.07
N GLU A 68 1.40 -0.15 -7.94
CA GLU A 68 1.24 0.84 -6.86
C GLU A 68 0.24 0.31 -5.82
N ILE A 69 0.63 0.30 -4.55
CA ILE A 69 -0.17 -0.31 -3.48
C ILE A 69 -0.74 0.77 -2.58
N ASN A 70 -2.06 0.78 -2.43
CA ASN A 70 -2.72 1.63 -1.44
C ASN A 70 -2.51 1.06 -0.02
N TYR A 71 -1.47 1.54 0.65
CA TYR A 71 -1.13 1.12 2.01
C TYR A 71 -2.12 1.58 3.08
N LEU A 72 -3.12 2.44 2.79
CA LEU A 72 -4.19 2.70 3.77
C LEU A 72 -5.15 1.52 3.89
N LEU A 73 -5.33 0.78 2.78
CA LEU A 73 -6.30 -0.30 2.64
C LEU A 73 -5.66 -1.70 2.59
N CYS A 74 -4.36 -1.79 2.29
CA CYS A 74 -3.65 -3.06 2.27
C CYS A 74 -3.70 -3.77 3.63
N LYS A 75 -3.97 -5.07 3.64
CA LYS A 75 -3.91 -5.90 4.87
C LYS A 75 -2.60 -6.66 5.04
N GLY A 76 -1.69 -6.57 4.08
CA GLY A 76 -0.38 -7.22 4.16
C GLY A 76 -0.48 -8.75 4.09
N CYS A 77 -1.46 -9.29 3.36
CA CYS A 77 -1.71 -10.74 3.27
C CYS A 77 -0.62 -11.52 2.52
N GLY A 78 0.20 -10.85 1.70
CA GLY A 78 1.31 -11.48 0.97
C GLY A 78 0.97 -12.13 -0.37
N VAL A 79 -0.31 -12.23 -0.75
CA VAL A 79 -0.73 -12.86 -2.03
C VAL A 79 -0.02 -12.24 -3.24
N CYS A 80 0.10 -10.91 -3.29
CA CYS A 80 0.82 -10.23 -4.38
C CYS A 80 2.31 -10.60 -4.47
N ALA A 81 2.96 -10.93 -3.35
CA ALA A 81 4.34 -11.38 -3.32
C ALA A 81 4.46 -12.82 -3.83
N GLU A 82 3.57 -13.70 -3.39
CA GLU A 82 3.51 -15.11 -3.84
C GLU A 82 3.23 -15.23 -5.34
N GLU A 83 2.29 -14.44 -5.85
CA GLU A 83 1.88 -14.48 -7.26
C GLU A 83 2.85 -13.72 -8.19
N CYS A 84 3.93 -13.12 -7.67
CA CYS A 84 4.89 -12.39 -8.48
C CYS A 84 5.89 -13.35 -9.13
N PRO A 85 5.82 -13.63 -10.46
CA PRO A 85 6.66 -14.64 -11.09
C PRO A 85 8.14 -14.26 -11.21
N VAL A 86 8.46 -13.00 -10.92
CA VAL A 86 9.83 -12.45 -10.94
C VAL A 86 10.29 -11.98 -9.56
N GLU A 87 9.54 -12.32 -8.51
CA GLU A 87 9.87 -11.99 -7.12
C GLU A 87 10.14 -10.49 -6.87
N ALA A 88 9.52 -9.62 -7.66
CA ALA A 88 9.67 -8.17 -7.56
C ALA A 88 8.92 -7.57 -6.36
N ILE A 89 8.24 -8.37 -5.55
CA ILE A 89 7.51 -7.91 -4.37
C ILE A 89 8.00 -8.69 -3.15
N LYS A 90 8.52 -7.98 -2.14
CA LYS A 90 9.00 -8.58 -0.88
C LYS A 90 8.15 -8.15 0.30
N MET A 91 7.91 -9.06 1.23
CA MET A 91 7.20 -8.74 2.47
C MET A 91 8.18 -8.23 3.53
N GLU A 92 7.99 -7.01 3.99
CA GLU A 92 8.80 -6.37 5.02
C GLU A 92 7.98 -6.10 6.28
N ARG A 93 8.61 -6.22 7.46
CA ARG A 93 7.95 -5.92 8.74
C ARG A 93 7.57 -4.43 8.80
N GLU A 94 6.33 -4.17 9.17
CA GLU A 94 5.81 -2.82 9.38
C GLU A 94 6.56 -2.16 10.56
N ARG A 95 7.12 -0.96 10.32
CA ARG A 95 7.84 -0.14 11.31
C ARG A 95 7.11 1.18 11.56
#